data_AF-A0ABD0RTG2-F1
#
_entry.id   AF-A0ABD0RTG2-F1
#
_cell.length_a   1.000
_cell.length_b   1.000
_cell.length_c   1.000
_cell.angle_alpha   90.00
_cell.angle_beta   90.00
_cell.angle_gamma   90.00
#
_symmetry.space_group_name_H-M   'P 1'
#
loop_
_entity.id
_entity.type
_entity.pdbx_description
1 polymer ?
#
loop_
_entity_poly.entity_id
_entity_poly.type
_entity_poly.pdbx_seq_one_letter_code
_entity_poly.pdbx_strand_id
1 'polypeptide(L)'
;IVRETQDLIEQGELLQAHRKLMDLECSRDDLMYEQYRMDSKNVHDMNLIRSYFGQVQGLSEELSKQLWMVLQRAMVTVRRDPTMLVSVVRIIEREEKIDRRMLDRKKQTGFIPPGRPKCWKNRMNEVHEGTVSARIEGTQSETRESDKMWLVRLLEITRKYVLDDLIVVKNLMVQCFPPHYNAFQVFLDLYHKSVSARVQELAAEDLEANEIVSLLTWVLNTYK
;
A
#
# COMPACT_ATOMS: atom_id res chain seq x y z
N ILE A 1 6.13 -5.95 27.28
CA ILE A 1 6.53 -5.65 25.89
C ILE A 1 5.41 -5.97 24.90
N VAL A 2 4.91 -7.22 24.80
CA VAL A 2 3.84 -7.57 23.84
C VAL A 2 2.58 -6.71 24.00
N ARG A 3 1.98 -6.69 25.19
CA ARG A 3 0.78 -5.87 25.49
C ARG A 3 1.01 -4.38 25.23
N GLU A 4 2.12 -3.84 25.71
CA GLU A 4 2.49 -2.44 25.47
C GLU A 4 2.66 -2.12 23.97
N THR A 5 3.19 -3.06 23.19
CA THR A 5 3.30 -2.89 21.73
C THR A 5 1.93 -2.86 21.09
N GLN A 6 1.01 -3.72 21.54
CA GLN A 6 -0.38 -3.72 21.10
C GLN A 6 -1.08 -2.39 21.43
N ASP A 7 -0.94 -1.90 22.67
CA ASP A 7 -1.52 -0.62 23.10
C ASP A 7 -1.04 0.55 22.21
N LEU A 8 0.26 0.56 21.84
CA LEU A 8 0.81 1.56 20.92
C LEU A 8 0.26 1.44 19.49
N ILE A 9 -0.01 0.23 19.01
CA ILE A 9 -0.65 0.02 17.69
C ILE A 9 -2.08 0.59 17.72
N GLU A 10 -2.83 0.28 18.77
CA GLU A 10 -4.22 0.74 18.96
C GLU A 10 -4.30 2.27 19.09
N GLN A 11 -3.30 2.90 19.71
CA GLN A 11 -3.21 4.36 19.85
C GLN A 11 -2.70 5.08 18.59
N GLY A 12 -2.25 4.34 17.57
CA GLY A 12 -1.66 4.93 16.35
C GLY A 12 -0.23 5.44 16.52
N GLU A 13 0.47 5.06 17.60
CA GLU A 13 1.88 5.37 17.85
C GLU A 13 2.80 4.42 17.05
N LEU A 14 2.60 4.40 15.73
CA LEU A 14 3.08 3.33 14.84
C LEU A 14 4.61 3.18 14.82
N LEU A 15 5.36 4.28 14.92
CA LEU A 15 6.84 4.21 14.95
C LEU A 15 7.36 3.58 16.25
N GLN A 16 6.70 3.85 17.37
CA GLN A 16 7.08 3.29 18.67
C GLN A 16 6.70 1.81 18.73
N ALA A 17 5.49 1.48 18.28
CA ALA A 17 5.04 0.10 18.09
C ALA A 17 6.00 -0.70 17.20
N HIS A 18 6.36 -0.15 16.03
CA HIS A 18 7.30 -0.76 15.10
C HIS A 18 8.66 -1.04 15.76
N ARG A 19 9.20 -0.10 16.53
CA ARG A 19 10.47 -0.28 17.23
C ARG A 19 10.42 -1.46 18.22
N LYS A 20 9.40 -1.51 19.08
CA LYS A 20 9.26 -2.61 20.05
C LYS A 20 9.01 -3.95 19.37
N LEU A 21 8.23 -3.97 18.30
CA LEU A 21 8.03 -5.17 17.49
C LEU A 21 9.36 -5.65 16.88
N MET A 22 10.16 -4.74 16.34
CA MET A 22 11.48 -5.08 15.78
C MET A 22 12.41 -5.67 16.85
N ASP A 23 12.42 -5.14 18.07
CA ASP A 23 13.23 -5.70 19.16
C ASP A 23 12.81 -7.15 19.50
N LEU A 24 11.50 -7.43 19.49
CA LEU A 24 10.95 -8.78 19.68
C LEU A 24 11.29 -9.72 18.52
N GLU A 25 11.13 -9.25 17.28
CA GLU A 25 11.48 -10.02 16.08
C GLU A 25 12.98 -10.32 16.02
N CYS A 26 13.85 -9.35 16.31
CA CYS A 26 15.29 -9.56 16.37
C CYS A 26 15.67 -10.62 17.42
N SER A 27 15.12 -10.53 18.62
CA SER A 27 15.37 -11.52 19.69
C SER A 27 14.96 -12.93 19.26
N ARG A 28 13.78 -13.07 18.63
CA ARG A 28 13.31 -14.34 18.07
C ARG A 28 14.25 -14.86 16.98
N ASP A 29 14.56 -14.00 16.02
CA ASP A 29 15.28 -14.37 14.80
C ASP A 29 16.74 -14.76 15.12
N ASP A 30 17.37 -14.09 16.08
CA ASP A 30 18.71 -14.43 16.55
C ASP A 30 18.74 -15.78 17.28
N LEU A 31 17.78 -16.04 18.19
CA LEU A 31 17.65 -17.35 18.85
C LEU A 31 17.39 -18.48 17.84
N MET A 32 16.51 -18.25 16.86
CA MET A 32 16.25 -19.24 15.80
C MET A 32 17.50 -19.49 14.94
N TYR A 33 18.29 -18.45 14.67
CA TYR A 33 19.52 -18.60 13.92
C TYR A 33 20.62 -19.34 14.70
N GLU A 34 20.79 -19.03 15.99
CA GLU A 34 21.70 -19.73 16.88
C GLU A 34 21.35 -21.22 16.94
N GLN A 35 20.07 -21.54 17.13
CA GLN A 35 19.60 -22.92 17.10
C GLN A 35 19.89 -23.59 15.76
N TYR A 36 19.58 -22.92 14.65
CA TYR A 36 19.84 -23.45 13.31
C TYR A 36 21.33 -23.75 13.08
N ARG A 37 22.23 -22.91 13.62
CA ARG A 37 23.69 -23.13 13.53
C ARG A 37 24.16 -24.29 14.39
N MET A 38 23.56 -24.49 15.56
CA MET A 38 23.91 -25.57 16.47
C MET A 38 23.42 -26.92 15.96
N ASP A 39 22.13 -27.00 15.63
CA ASP A 39 21.51 -28.19 15.04
C ASP A 39 20.28 -27.80 14.19
N SER A 40 20.50 -27.72 12.88
CA SER A 40 19.45 -27.40 11.91
C SER A 40 18.32 -28.44 11.84
N LYS A 41 18.53 -29.65 12.37
CA LYS A 41 17.54 -30.74 12.37
C LYS A 41 16.73 -30.78 13.67
N ASN A 42 17.08 -29.98 14.68
CA ASN A 42 16.34 -29.94 15.94
C ASN A 42 15.04 -29.14 15.78
N VAL A 43 14.02 -29.84 15.30
CA VAL A 43 12.67 -29.28 15.08
C VAL A 43 11.97 -28.96 16.41
N HIS A 44 12.30 -29.67 17.49
CA HIS A 44 11.67 -29.46 18.79
C HIS A 44 11.96 -28.06 19.33
N ASP A 45 13.24 -27.70 19.44
CA ASP A 45 13.65 -26.39 19.96
C ASP A 45 13.21 -25.25 19.04
N MET A 46 13.26 -25.46 17.72
CA MET A 46 12.72 -24.51 16.76
C MET A 46 11.21 -24.26 16.97
N ASN A 47 10.45 -25.29 17.30
CA ASN A 47 9.02 -25.15 17.62
C ASN A 47 8.79 -24.50 18.99
N LEU A 48 9.63 -24.75 19.99
CA LEU A 48 9.57 -24.07 21.29
C LEU A 48 9.79 -22.57 21.13
N ILE A 49 10.80 -22.15 20.35
CA ILE A 49 11.05 -20.73 20.06
C ILE A 49 9.84 -20.12 19.33
N ARG A 50 9.28 -20.80 18.33
CA ARG A 50 8.07 -20.35 17.63
C ARG A 50 6.88 -20.18 18.58
N SER A 51 6.66 -21.12 19.49
CA SER A 51 5.57 -21.05 20.46
C SER A 51 5.76 -19.88 21.42
N TYR A 52 6.97 -19.70 21.95
CA TYR A 52 7.30 -18.59 22.86
C TYR A 52 7.05 -17.22 22.20
N PHE A 53 7.44 -17.06 20.93
CA PHE A 53 7.25 -15.82 20.17
C PHE A 53 5.95 -15.80 19.35
N GLY A 54 4.99 -16.70 19.61
CA GLY A 54 3.78 -16.84 18.79
C GLY A 54 2.95 -15.54 18.69
N GLN A 55 2.95 -14.73 19.74
CA GLN A 55 2.24 -13.43 19.77
C GLN A 55 2.91 -12.35 18.91
N VAL A 56 4.21 -12.47 18.60
CA VAL A 56 4.94 -11.49 17.79
C VAL A 56 4.39 -11.44 16.37
N GLN A 57 4.00 -12.59 15.82
CA GLN A 57 3.38 -12.66 14.50
C GLN A 57 2.07 -11.86 14.46
N GLY A 58 1.21 -12.02 15.47
CA GLY A 58 -0.04 -11.27 15.59
C GLY A 58 0.18 -9.76 15.69
N LEU A 59 1.21 -9.31 16.42
CA LEU A 59 1.58 -7.90 16.48
C LEU A 59 2.04 -7.36 15.12
N SER A 60 2.83 -8.13 14.36
CA SER A 60 3.25 -7.73 13.02
C SER A 60 2.08 -7.62 12.06
N GLU A 61 1.11 -8.54 12.15
CA GLU A 61 -0.11 -8.50 11.36
C GLU A 61 -0.96 -7.28 11.70
N GLU A 62 -1.18 -7.01 12.98
CA GLU A 62 -1.98 -5.87 13.42
C GLU A 62 -1.35 -4.53 13.07
N LEU A 63 -0.03 -4.39 13.28
CA LEU A 63 0.70 -3.21 12.82
C LEU A 63 0.53 -3.01 11.31
N SER A 64 0.70 -4.08 10.51
CA SER A 64 0.58 -3.99 9.05
C SER A 64 -0.82 -3.53 8.62
N LYS A 65 -1.89 -4.00 9.28
CA LYS A 65 -3.26 -3.55 9.00
C LYS A 65 -3.41 -2.04 9.20
N GLN A 66 -2.86 -1.50 10.28
CA GLN A 66 -2.87 -0.05 10.51
C GLN A 66 -2.11 0.71 9.42
N LEU A 67 -0.96 0.20 8.97
CA LEU A 67 -0.23 0.80 7.83
C LEU A 67 -1.11 0.84 6.57
N TRP A 68 -1.76 -0.28 6.23
CA TRP A 68 -2.62 -0.37 5.05
C TRP A 68 -3.83 0.57 5.14
N MET A 69 -4.46 0.69 6.31
CA MET A 69 -5.57 1.62 6.53
C MET A 69 -5.16 3.09 6.30
N VAL A 70 -3.97 3.47 6.78
CA VAL A 70 -3.43 4.82 6.56
C VAL A 70 -3.15 5.06 5.07
N LEU A 71 -2.58 4.08 4.36
CA LEU A 71 -2.26 4.17 2.93
C LEU A 71 -3.52 4.22 2.06
N GLN A 72 -4.55 3.42 2.36
CA GLN A 72 -5.85 3.50 1.69
C GLN A 72 -6.49 4.88 1.83
N ARG A 73 -6.22 5.57 2.94
CA ARG A 73 -6.73 6.93 3.21
C ARG A 73 -5.70 8.02 2.93
N ALA A 74 -4.61 7.72 2.24
CA ALA A 74 -3.44 8.61 2.13
C ALA A 74 -3.79 10.03 1.66
N MET A 75 -4.75 10.17 0.75
CA MET A 75 -5.24 11.47 0.26
C MET A 75 -5.88 12.33 1.37
N VAL A 76 -6.65 11.71 2.26
CA VAL A 76 -7.28 12.41 3.40
C VAL A 76 -6.24 12.63 4.49
N THR A 77 -5.43 11.61 4.77
CA THR A 77 -4.37 11.66 5.77
C THR A 77 -3.39 12.79 5.48
N VAL A 78 -2.88 12.91 4.26
CA VAL A 78 -1.88 13.94 3.92
C VAL A 78 -2.40 15.37 4.08
N ARG A 79 -3.71 15.59 3.91
CA ARG A 79 -4.33 16.91 4.11
C ARG A 79 -4.51 17.26 5.58
N ARG A 80 -4.69 16.26 6.46
CA ARG A 80 -4.97 16.45 7.89
C ARG A 80 -3.73 16.31 8.77
N ASP A 81 -2.98 15.25 8.53
CA ASP A 81 -1.78 14.89 9.26
C ASP A 81 -0.78 14.17 8.32
N PRO A 82 0.05 14.93 7.57
CA PRO A 82 1.08 14.35 6.71
C PRO A 82 2.16 13.58 7.50
N THR A 83 2.31 13.84 8.81
CA THR A 83 3.33 13.16 9.63
C THR A 83 3.01 11.69 9.87
N MET A 84 1.72 11.35 9.93
CA MET A 84 1.26 9.96 9.98
C MET A 84 1.66 9.20 8.71
N LEU A 85 1.46 9.79 7.52
CA LEU A 85 1.88 9.16 6.26
C LEU A 85 3.40 8.99 6.17
N VAL A 86 4.17 10.01 6.57
CA VAL A 86 5.64 9.93 6.68
C VAL A 86 6.05 8.77 7.59
N SER A 87 5.39 8.61 8.73
CA SER A 87 5.67 7.55 9.69
C SER A 87 5.44 6.16 9.07
N VAL A 88 4.35 5.96 8.34
CA VAL A 88 4.05 4.72 7.63
C VAL A 88 5.08 4.41 6.55
N VAL A 89 5.39 5.38 5.68
CA VAL A 89 6.40 5.20 4.61
C VAL A 89 7.77 4.90 5.22
N ARG A 90 8.11 5.54 6.34
CA ARG A 90 9.38 5.29 7.06
C ARG A 90 9.47 3.87 7.62
N ILE A 91 8.36 3.33 8.13
CA ILE A 91 8.31 1.94 8.62
C ILE A 91 8.55 0.98 7.45
N ILE A 92 7.85 1.18 6.33
CA ILE A 92 8.01 0.35 5.12
C ILE A 92 9.45 0.38 4.63
N GLU A 93 10.05 1.57 4.50
CA GLU A 93 11.44 1.73 4.06
C GLU A 93 12.46 1.06 5.01
N ARG A 94 12.16 0.99 6.32
CA ARG A 94 12.98 0.24 7.29
C ARG A 94 12.84 -1.26 7.10
N GLU A 95 11.62 -1.77 6.93
CA GLU A 95 11.36 -3.19 6.70
C GLU A 95 12.02 -3.69 5.41
N GLU A 96 11.98 -2.92 4.33
CA GLU A 96 12.68 -3.25 3.08
C GLU A 96 14.21 -3.26 3.24
N LYS A 97 14.77 -2.42 4.13
CA LYS A 97 16.20 -2.48 4.48
C LYS A 97 16.54 -3.72 5.30
N ILE A 98 15.67 -4.13 6.21
CA ILE A 98 15.82 -5.37 6.98
C ILE A 98 15.75 -6.58 6.06
N ASP A 99 14.75 -6.63 5.17
CA ASP A 99 14.56 -7.71 4.20
C ASP A 99 15.79 -7.88 3.31
N ARG A 100 16.36 -6.78 2.77
CA ARG A 100 17.61 -6.83 2.00
C ARG A 100 18.76 -7.45 2.78
N ARG A 101 18.98 -7.01 4.03
CA ARG A 101 20.04 -7.56 4.90
C ARG A 101 19.82 -9.05 5.21
N MET A 102 18.58 -9.46 5.46
CA MET A 102 18.25 -10.86 5.74
C MET A 102 18.46 -11.75 4.50
N LEU A 103 18.10 -11.26 3.31
CA LEU A 103 18.34 -11.95 2.05
C LEU A 103 19.85 -12.10 1.77
N ASP A 104 20.66 -11.08 2.04
CA ASP A 104 22.11 -11.18 1.90
C ASP A 104 22.74 -12.14 2.90
N ARG A 105 22.28 -12.12 4.17
CA ARG A 105 22.69 -13.11 5.19
C ARG A 105 22.31 -14.53 4.77
N LYS A 106 21.11 -14.74 4.23
CA LYS A 106 20.65 -16.05 3.74
C LYS A 106 21.59 -16.65 2.69
N LYS A 107 22.15 -15.83 1.79
CA LYS A 107 23.13 -16.30 0.78
C LYS A 107 24.38 -16.91 1.42
N GLN A 108 24.76 -16.44 2.60
CA GLN A 108 25.94 -16.90 3.33
C GLN A 108 25.62 -18.06 4.28
N THR A 109 24.44 -18.04 4.91
CA THR A 109 24.12 -18.93 6.03
C THR A 109 23.09 -20.02 5.71
N GLY A 110 22.35 -19.89 4.60
CA GLY A 110 21.21 -20.75 4.26
C GLY A 110 19.94 -20.49 5.08
N PHE A 111 20.03 -19.70 6.17
CA PHE A 111 18.93 -19.44 7.08
C PHE A 111 18.19 -18.15 6.75
N ILE A 112 16.86 -18.19 6.88
CA ILE A 112 16.01 -17.00 6.90
C ILE A 112 14.94 -17.17 7.97
N PRO A 113 14.69 -16.16 8.81
CA PRO A 113 13.62 -16.24 9.79
C PRO A 113 12.23 -16.39 9.15
N PRO A 114 11.26 -16.97 9.87
CA PRO A 114 9.90 -17.08 9.36
C PRO A 114 9.28 -15.69 9.13
N GLY A 115 8.53 -15.55 8.04
CA GLY A 115 7.87 -14.30 7.66
C GLY A 115 8.77 -13.29 6.95
N ARG A 116 10.03 -13.65 6.62
CA ARG A 116 10.96 -12.82 5.84
C ARG A 116 11.19 -13.41 4.43
N PRO A 117 11.33 -12.57 3.38
CA PRO A 117 11.11 -11.12 3.38
C PRO A 117 9.61 -10.78 3.53
N LYS A 118 9.30 -9.63 4.13
CA LYS A 118 7.92 -9.13 4.27
C LYS A 118 7.41 -8.45 2.99
N CYS A 119 8.29 -7.84 2.20
CA CYS A 119 7.95 -7.17 0.93
C CYS A 119 6.84 -6.11 1.08
N TRP A 120 6.87 -5.33 2.15
CA TRP A 120 5.82 -4.34 2.46
C TRP A 120 5.74 -3.21 1.44
N LYS A 121 6.81 -2.92 0.68
CA LYS A 121 6.75 -1.99 -0.44
C LYS A 121 5.85 -2.51 -1.57
N ASN A 122 5.90 -3.81 -1.87
CA ASN A 122 5.01 -4.40 -2.88
C ASN A 122 3.56 -4.30 -2.41
N ARG A 123 3.31 -4.63 -1.14
CA ARG A 123 1.96 -4.50 -0.56
C ARG A 123 1.45 -3.06 -0.55
N MET A 124 2.31 -2.09 -0.27
CA MET A 124 1.98 -0.66 -0.37
C MET A 124 1.54 -0.28 -1.79
N ASN A 125 2.26 -0.76 -2.82
CA ASN A 125 1.90 -0.50 -4.21
C ASN A 125 0.53 -1.10 -4.57
N GLU A 126 0.27 -2.35 -4.15
CA GLU A 126 -1.04 -3.00 -4.31
C GLU A 126 -2.17 -2.19 -3.65
N VAL A 127 -1.92 -1.68 -2.43
CA VAL A 127 -2.89 -0.85 -1.71
C VAL A 127 -3.17 0.45 -2.45
N HIS A 128 -2.13 1.12 -2.97
CA HIS A 128 -2.32 2.32 -3.80
C HIS A 128 -3.09 2.02 -5.08
N GLU A 129 -2.74 0.95 -5.79
CA GLU A 129 -3.42 0.54 -7.03
C GLU A 129 -4.91 0.24 -6.78
N GLY A 130 -5.22 -0.52 -5.74
CA GLY A 130 -6.60 -0.81 -5.35
C GLY A 130 -7.36 0.45 -4.93
N THR A 131 -6.70 1.38 -4.22
CA THR A 131 -7.32 2.64 -3.78
C THR A 131 -7.65 3.55 -4.97
N VAL A 132 -6.74 3.67 -5.93
CA VAL A 132 -6.97 4.48 -7.15
C VAL A 132 -8.06 3.84 -8.00
N SER A 133 -8.01 2.52 -8.21
CA SER A 133 -9.00 1.81 -9.03
C SER A 133 -10.41 1.92 -8.44
N ALA A 134 -10.57 1.62 -7.13
CA ALA A 134 -11.84 1.76 -6.43
C ALA A 134 -12.40 3.20 -6.48
N ARG A 135 -11.52 4.20 -6.53
CA ARG A 135 -11.94 5.60 -6.65
C ARG A 135 -12.48 5.96 -8.03
N ILE A 136 -11.87 5.43 -9.09
CA ILE A 136 -12.37 5.61 -10.46
C ILE A 136 -13.69 4.84 -10.64
N GLU A 137 -13.78 3.61 -10.15
CA GLU A 137 -15.00 2.79 -10.16
C GLU A 137 -16.14 3.43 -9.37
N GLY A 138 -15.85 3.97 -8.18
CA GLY A 138 -16.84 4.63 -7.32
C GLY A 138 -17.47 5.91 -7.90
N THR A 139 -17.00 6.39 -9.05
CA THR A 139 -17.55 7.55 -9.75
C THR A 139 -18.82 7.19 -10.58
N GLN A 140 -19.21 5.92 -10.63
CA GLN A 140 -20.26 5.36 -11.51
C GLN A 140 -21.70 5.42 -10.94
N SER A 141 -22.17 6.58 -10.47
CA SER A 141 -23.54 6.69 -9.95
C SER A 141 -24.60 7.00 -11.02
N GLU A 142 -24.20 7.40 -12.23
CA GLU A 142 -25.14 7.82 -13.29
C GLU A 142 -25.21 6.77 -14.41
N THR A 143 -26.44 6.43 -14.82
CA THR A 143 -26.73 5.50 -15.92
C THR A 143 -27.45 6.23 -17.05
N ARG A 144 -27.45 5.64 -18.25
CA ARG A 144 -28.19 6.17 -19.40
C ARG A 144 -29.68 6.38 -19.10
N GLU A 145 -30.25 5.52 -18.26
CA GLU A 145 -31.66 5.56 -17.85
C GLU A 145 -31.97 6.75 -16.94
N SER A 146 -30.99 7.22 -16.16
CA SER A 146 -31.18 8.35 -15.24
C SER A 146 -30.87 9.71 -15.88
N ASP A 147 -29.93 9.77 -16.84
CA ASP A 147 -29.57 11.03 -17.51
C ASP A 147 -29.11 10.81 -18.96
N LYS A 148 -29.68 11.57 -19.90
CA LYS A 148 -29.25 11.56 -21.32
C LYS A 148 -27.81 12.05 -21.53
N MET A 149 -27.26 12.79 -20.57
CA MET A 149 -25.87 13.29 -20.56
C MET A 149 -24.97 12.48 -19.62
N TRP A 150 -25.38 11.29 -19.17
CA TRP A 150 -24.65 10.47 -18.19
C TRP A 150 -23.18 10.29 -18.55
N LEU A 151 -22.85 9.98 -19.82
CA LEU A 151 -21.48 9.71 -20.22
C LEU A 151 -20.62 10.98 -20.18
N VAL A 152 -21.15 12.11 -20.64
CA VAL A 152 -20.46 13.40 -20.59
C VAL A 152 -20.19 13.79 -19.13
N ARG A 153 -21.18 13.62 -18.25
CA ARG A 153 -21.03 13.88 -16.82
C ARG A 153 -20.03 12.96 -16.16
N LEU A 154 -20.12 11.65 -16.41
CA LEU A 154 -19.18 10.65 -15.91
C LEU A 154 -17.74 11.02 -16.27
N LEU A 155 -17.47 11.28 -17.56
CA LEU A 155 -16.14 11.65 -18.04
C LEU A 155 -15.62 12.95 -17.42
N GLU A 156 -16.49 13.95 -17.23
CA GLU A 156 -16.12 15.22 -16.62
C GLU A 156 -15.86 15.09 -15.11
N ILE A 157 -16.66 14.30 -14.40
CA ILE A 157 -16.44 14.01 -12.98
C ILE A 157 -15.14 13.22 -12.81
N THR A 158 -14.90 12.20 -13.62
CA THR A 158 -13.63 11.45 -13.63
C THR A 158 -12.45 12.39 -13.85
N ARG A 159 -12.51 13.27 -14.86
CA ARG A 159 -11.46 14.26 -15.14
C ARG A 159 -11.17 15.15 -13.93
N LYS A 160 -12.21 15.70 -13.30
CA LYS A 160 -12.07 16.56 -12.11
C LYS A 160 -11.43 15.81 -10.95
N TYR A 161 -11.91 14.60 -10.63
CA TYR A 161 -11.36 13.82 -9.52
C TYR A 161 -9.89 13.45 -9.72
N VAL A 162 -9.53 13.00 -10.92
CA VAL A 162 -8.14 12.69 -11.26
C VAL A 162 -7.27 13.93 -11.09
N LEU A 163 -7.70 15.08 -11.61
CA LEU A 163 -6.95 16.33 -11.50
C LEU A 163 -6.78 16.77 -10.04
N ASP A 164 -7.88 16.80 -9.28
CA ASP A 164 -7.88 17.23 -7.88
C ASP A 164 -6.98 16.34 -7.01
N ASP A 165 -6.99 15.03 -7.27
CA ASP A 165 -6.11 14.10 -6.58
C ASP A 165 -4.66 14.27 -6.97
N LEU A 166 -4.35 14.39 -8.27
CA LEU A 166 -2.97 14.58 -8.73
C LEU A 166 -2.37 15.91 -8.23
N ILE A 167 -3.19 16.96 -8.08
CA ILE A 167 -2.78 18.22 -7.43
C ILE A 167 -2.35 17.95 -5.99
N VAL A 168 -3.12 17.16 -5.24
CA VAL A 168 -2.77 16.81 -3.86
C VAL A 168 -1.56 15.89 -3.77
N VAL A 169 -1.43 14.95 -4.70
CA VAL A 169 -0.23 14.13 -4.77
C VAL A 169 1.00 15.00 -4.97
N LYS A 170 0.96 15.87 -5.99
CA LYS A 170 2.07 16.76 -6.37
C LYS A 170 2.46 17.70 -5.24
N ASN A 171 1.48 18.34 -4.61
CA ASN A 171 1.75 19.43 -3.67
C ASN A 171 2.00 18.95 -2.25
N LEU A 172 1.34 17.87 -1.81
CA LEU A 172 1.39 17.39 -0.43
C LEU A 172 2.04 16.01 -0.33
N MET A 173 1.54 15.03 -1.09
CA MET A 173 1.93 13.63 -0.90
C MET A 173 3.39 13.37 -1.23
N VAL A 174 3.94 13.97 -2.29
CA VAL A 174 5.35 13.80 -2.68
C VAL A 174 6.31 14.09 -1.53
N GLN A 175 5.98 15.03 -0.65
CA GLN A 175 6.82 15.40 0.50
C GLN A 175 6.88 14.30 1.57
N CYS A 176 5.90 13.37 1.58
CA CYS A 176 5.84 12.27 2.53
C CYS A 176 6.69 11.06 2.11
N PHE A 177 7.17 11.01 0.87
CA PHE A 177 7.91 9.89 0.31
C PHE A 177 9.38 10.24 0.07
N PRO A 178 10.31 9.28 0.19
CA PRO A 178 11.67 9.45 -0.28
C PRO A 178 11.71 9.76 -1.79
N PRO A 179 12.66 10.60 -2.28
CA PRO A 179 12.70 10.99 -3.69
C PRO A 179 12.78 9.82 -4.68
N HIS A 180 13.48 8.75 -4.30
CA HIS A 180 13.65 7.56 -5.13
C HIS A 180 12.37 6.72 -5.31
N TYR A 181 11.29 7.02 -4.58
CA TYR A 181 9.99 6.41 -4.82
C TYR A 181 9.29 7.01 -6.04
N ASN A 182 9.69 8.21 -6.49
CA ASN A 182 9.05 8.92 -7.60
C ASN A 182 7.51 8.96 -7.46
N ALA A 183 7.03 9.30 -6.27
CA ALA A 183 5.63 9.11 -5.87
C ALA A 183 4.64 9.74 -6.87
N PHE A 184 4.93 10.96 -7.36
CA PHE A 184 4.05 11.61 -8.34
C PHE A 184 3.88 10.78 -9.61
N GLN A 185 4.97 10.28 -10.19
CA GLN A 185 4.91 9.44 -11.39
C GLN A 185 4.14 8.15 -11.12
N VAL A 186 4.38 7.50 -9.99
CA VAL A 186 3.67 6.27 -9.61
C VAL A 186 2.16 6.52 -9.57
N PHE A 187 1.71 7.56 -8.89
CA PHE A 187 0.27 7.88 -8.85
C PHE A 187 -0.25 8.29 -10.22
N LEU A 188 0.49 9.08 -11.00
CA LEU A 188 0.11 9.44 -12.36
C LEU A 188 -0.13 8.20 -13.23
N ASP A 189 0.78 7.23 -13.19
CA ASP A 189 0.68 5.97 -13.93
C ASP A 189 -0.51 5.12 -13.45
N LEU A 190 -0.74 5.05 -12.13
CA LEU A 190 -1.89 4.35 -11.56
C LEU A 190 -3.22 4.97 -12.03
N TYR A 191 -3.36 6.30 -11.92
CA TYR A 191 -4.56 7.00 -12.41
C TYR A 191 -4.73 6.81 -13.91
N HIS A 192 -3.65 6.88 -14.68
CA HIS A 192 -3.70 6.66 -16.12
C HIS A 192 -4.18 5.25 -16.48
N LYS A 193 -3.62 4.24 -15.81
CA LYS A 193 -4.02 2.84 -15.99
C LYS A 193 -5.50 2.64 -15.63
N SER A 194 -5.96 3.14 -14.48
CA SER A 194 -7.35 2.96 -14.05
C SER A 194 -8.34 3.70 -14.96
N VAL A 195 -8.02 4.92 -15.41
CA VAL A 195 -8.85 5.65 -16.37
C VAL A 195 -8.87 4.96 -17.73
N SER A 196 -7.72 4.49 -18.22
CA SER A 196 -7.65 3.76 -19.48
C SER A 196 -8.47 2.47 -19.44
N ALA A 197 -8.38 1.70 -18.36
CA ALA A 197 -9.20 0.51 -18.17
C ALA A 197 -10.69 0.86 -18.21
N ARG A 198 -11.08 1.94 -17.53
CA ARG A 198 -12.48 2.39 -17.53
C ARG A 198 -12.97 2.84 -18.91
N VAL A 199 -12.15 3.55 -19.67
CA VAL A 199 -12.47 3.96 -21.04
C VAL A 199 -12.63 2.74 -21.95
N GLN A 200 -11.79 1.70 -21.78
CA GLN A 200 -11.91 0.45 -22.52
C GLN A 200 -13.19 -0.32 -22.19
N GLU A 201 -13.58 -0.36 -20.92
CA GLU A 201 -14.87 -0.93 -20.49
C GLU A 201 -16.03 -0.20 -21.15
N LEU A 202 -16.07 1.15 -21.06
CA LEU A 202 -17.12 1.97 -21.69
C LEU A 202 -17.18 1.76 -23.21
N ALA A 203 -16.03 1.63 -23.87
CA ALA A 203 -15.97 1.38 -25.31
C ALA A 203 -16.42 -0.04 -25.71
N ALA A 204 -16.45 -0.98 -24.77
CA ALA A 204 -16.96 -2.34 -24.98
C ALA A 204 -18.48 -2.44 -24.75
N GLU A 205 -19.10 -1.41 -24.17
CA GLU A 205 -20.55 -1.30 -24.00
C GLU A 205 -21.24 -0.90 -25.33
N ASP A 206 -22.55 -1.12 -25.41
CA ASP A 206 -23.36 -0.70 -26.56
C ASP A 206 -23.67 0.81 -26.45
N LEU A 207 -22.76 1.62 -27.00
CA LEU A 207 -22.82 3.07 -27.01
C LEU A 207 -23.60 3.61 -28.22
N GLU A 208 -24.43 4.61 -27.99
CA GLU A 208 -25.10 5.35 -29.06
C GLU A 208 -24.10 6.25 -29.83
N ALA A 209 -24.43 6.66 -31.05
CA ALA A 209 -23.53 7.43 -31.92
C ALA A 209 -23.03 8.74 -31.26
N ASN A 210 -23.89 9.46 -30.55
CA ASN A 210 -23.54 10.67 -29.79
C ASN A 210 -22.61 10.37 -28.61
N GLU A 211 -22.74 9.21 -27.98
CA GLU A 211 -21.91 8.78 -26.85
C GLU A 211 -20.51 8.37 -27.33
N ILE A 212 -20.42 7.67 -28.46
CA ILE A 212 -19.16 7.37 -29.13
C ILE A 212 -18.41 8.67 -29.46
N VAL A 213 -19.10 9.66 -30.05
CA VAL A 213 -18.51 10.98 -30.34
C VAL A 213 -18.04 11.67 -29.04
N SER A 214 -18.81 11.58 -27.97
CA SER A 214 -18.46 12.17 -26.67
C SER A 214 -17.20 11.54 -26.07
N LEU A 215 -17.12 10.20 -26.07
CA LEU A 215 -15.98 9.45 -25.57
C LEU A 215 -14.71 9.74 -26.39
N LEU A 216 -14.80 9.69 -27.72
CA LEU A 216 -13.68 10.00 -28.61
C LEU A 216 -13.19 11.44 -28.44
N THR A 217 -14.12 12.40 -28.34
CA THR A 217 -13.79 13.81 -28.12
C THR A 217 -13.03 13.98 -26.80
N TRP A 218 -13.49 13.33 -25.73
CA TRP A 218 -12.84 13.43 -24.43
C TRP A 218 -11.43 12.82 -24.44
N VAL A 219 -11.26 11.63 -25.02
CA VAL A 219 -9.95 10.97 -25.13
C VAL A 219 -8.97 11.79 -25.98
N LEU A 220 -9.43 12.31 -27.12
CA LEU A 220 -8.54 12.98 -28.09
C LEU A 220 -8.22 14.43 -27.72
N ASN A 221 -9.13 15.13 -27.04
CA ASN A 221 -9.05 16.57 -26.85
C ASN A 221 -9.00 17.02 -25.39
N THR A 222 -9.40 16.18 -24.43
CA THR A 222 -9.50 16.58 -23.02
C THR A 222 -8.51 15.84 -22.12
N TYR A 223 -8.31 14.54 -22.31
CA TYR A 223 -7.54 13.70 -21.38
C TYR A 223 -6.02 13.68 -21.61
N LYS A 224 -5.53 14.25 -22.72
CA LYS A 224 -4.11 14.24 -23.12
C LYS A 224 -3.15 14.72 -22.05
#